data_AF-A0A935NWW7-F1
#
_entry.id   AF-A0A935NWW7-F1
#
_cell.length_a   1.000
_cell.length_b   1.000
_cell.length_c   1.000
_cell.angle_alpha   90.00
_cell.angle_beta   90.00
_cell.angle_gamma   90.00
#
_symmetry.space_group_name_H-M   'P 1'
#
loop_
_entity.id
_entity.type
_entity.pdbx_description
1 polymer ?
#
loop_
_entity_poly.entity_id
_entity_poly.type
_entity_poly.pdbx_seq_one_letter_code
_entity_poly.pdbx_strand_id
1 'polypeptide(L)'
;MSAGRDLQRFAEAVARQGSALDHVALLLGDWDYPALDVAQYRRQLDDIAVVVRQAVERQPQLPVARAQAISDVLFSQMRFRGNVDDYYDPRNSFLGQVLDRRLGIPISLSVLFLEVARRVGVLAQGVNFPGHFLVRVADDDSWRFLDAFDGGRLLANAELLAILQRSAGPDATVEPAHLSAASKKQIISRMLLNLAGIYGKHGDLVRSVSVLERLAILDPDNSRLARELAALRSRVDSLN
;
A
#
# COMPACT_ATOMS: atom_id res chain seq x y z
N MET A 1 11.27 -9.66 24.82
CA MET A 1 9.83 -9.53 25.18
C MET A 1 9.09 -8.44 24.36
N SER A 2 9.50 -8.09 23.13
CA SER A 2 8.78 -7.07 22.31
C SER A 2 7.88 -7.66 21.23
N ALA A 3 8.17 -8.88 20.72
CA ALA A 3 7.47 -9.55 19.62
C ALA A 3 5.99 -9.91 19.85
N GLY A 4 5.49 -9.77 21.10
CA GLY A 4 4.06 -9.92 21.37
C GLY A 4 3.28 -8.60 21.32
N ARG A 5 3.95 -7.48 21.66
CA ARG A 5 3.28 -6.17 21.77
C ARG A 5 2.98 -5.56 20.41
N ASP A 6 3.89 -5.72 19.45
CA ASP A 6 3.71 -5.22 18.09
C ASP A 6 2.56 -5.95 17.37
N LEU A 7 2.48 -7.26 17.52
CA LEU A 7 1.44 -8.09 16.93
C LEU A 7 0.07 -7.79 17.56
N GLN A 8 0.02 -7.60 18.88
CA GLN A 8 -1.21 -7.18 19.58
C GLN A 8 -1.71 -5.82 19.10
N ARG A 9 -0.83 -4.81 19.00
CA ARG A 9 -1.18 -3.47 18.48
C ARG A 9 -1.76 -3.57 17.07
N PHE A 10 -1.17 -4.39 16.20
CA PHE A 10 -1.68 -4.62 14.86
C PHE A 10 -3.06 -5.28 14.87
N ALA A 11 -3.27 -6.32 15.69
CA ALA A 11 -4.56 -6.99 15.85
C ALA A 11 -5.66 -6.04 16.31
N GLU A 12 -5.38 -5.23 17.33
CA GLU A 12 -6.31 -4.20 17.85
C GLU A 12 -6.67 -3.17 16.77
N ALA A 13 -5.68 -2.71 16.01
CA ALA A 13 -5.89 -1.76 14.92
C ALA A 13 -6.76 -2.34 13.78
N VAL A 14 -6.58 -3.62 13.45
CA VAL A 14 -7.39 -4.32 12.44
C VAL A 14 -8.82 -4.57 12.93
N ALA A 15 -8.99 -5.01 14.17
CA ALA A 15 -10.29 -5.34 14.76
C ALA A 15 -11.17 -4.11 14.99
N ARG A 16 -10.56 -2.94 15.24
CA ARG A 16 -11.30 -1.70 15.47
C ARG A 16 -12.00 -1.22 14.20
N GLN A 17 -13.34 -1.16 14.26
CA GLN A 17 -14.16 -0.58 13.20
C GLN A 17 -13.75 0.87 12.94
N GLY A 18 -13.71 1.26 11.65
CA GLY A 18 -13.34 2.61 11.26
C GLY A 18 -11.85 2.97 11.42
N SER A 19 -10.96 2.02 11.77
CA SER A 19 -9.52 2.26 11.70
C SER A 19 -9.12 2.73 10.29
N ALA A 20 -8.48 3.89 10.21
CA ALA A 20 -7.99 4.44 8.96
C ALA A 20 -6.85 3.56 8.38
N LEU A 21 -6.70 3.58 7.06
CA LEU A 21 -5.76 2.71 6.35
C LEU A 21 -4.31 3.11 6.67
N ASP A 22 -4.00 4.40 6.75
CA ASP A 22 -2.71 4.94 7.23
C ASP A 22 -2.25 4.32 8.57
N HIS A 23 -3.16 4.24 9.55
CA HIS A 23 -2.85 3.76 10.88
C HIS A 23 -2.44 2.28 10.87
N VAL A 24 -3.19 1.44 10.15
CA VAL A 24 -2.86 0.01 10.02
C VAL A 24 -1.58 -0.17 9.19
N ALA A 25 -1.40 0.62 8.13
CA ALA A 25 -0.21 0.57 7.28
C ALA A 25 1.07 0.99 8.03
N LEU A 26 1.00 1.94 8.96
CA LEU A 26 2.14 2.35 9.79
C LEU A 26 2.58 1.26 10.79
N LEU A 27 1.65 0.42 11.24
CA LEU A 27 1.94 -0.71 12.14
C LEU A 27 2.48 -1.95 11.41
N LEU A 28 2.57 -1.91 10.07
CA LEU A 28 3.13 -3.02 9.29
C LEU A 28 4.62 -3.22 9.51
N GLY A 29 5.38 -2.23 9.95
CA GLY A 29 6.84 -2.38 10.14
C GLY A 29 7.27 -2.52 11.60
N ASP A 30 6.32 -2.70 12.51
CA ASP A 30 6.53 -2.50 13.95
C ASP A 30 7.54 -3.49 14.56
N TRP A 31 7.85 -4.62 13.89
CA TRP A 31 8.93 -5.54 14.28
C TRP A 31 10.33 -5.01 14.01
N ASP A 32 10.53 -4.25 12.93
CA ASP A 32 11.82 -3.63 12.56
C ASP A 32 11.92 -2.20 13.10
N TYR A 33 10.78 -1.55 13.37
CA TYR A 33 10.68 -0.17 13.83
C TYR A 33 9.79 -0.03 15.07
N PRO A 34 10.10 -0.72 16.20
CA PRO A 34 9.23 -0.74 17.39
C PRO A 34 9.06 0.61 18.08
N ALA A 35 9.93 1.58 17.80
CA ALA A 35 9.89 2.94 18.32
C ALA A 35 9.15 3.93 17.39
N LEU A 36 8.51 3.45 16.32
CA LEU A 36 7.80 4.32 15.38
C LEU A 36 6.64 5.06 16.07
N ASP A 37 6.67 6.40 16.02
CA ASP A 37 5.56 7.23 16.48
C ASP A 37 4.48 7.32 15.39
N VAL A 38 3.48 6.46 15.50
CA VAL A 38 2.32 6.44 14.57
C VAL A 38 1.61 7.79 14.52
N ALA A 39 1.54 8.53 15.64
CA ALA A 39 0.86 9.82 15.67
C ALA A 39 1.67 10.88 14.91
N GLN A 40 3.00 10.85 14.99
CA GLN A 40 3.88 11.73 14.22
C GLN A 40 3.70 11.55 12.71
N TYR A 41 3.74 10.33 12.19
CA TYR A 41 3.58 10.10 10.75
C TYR A 41 2.17 10.43 10.25
N ARG A 42 1.14 10.28 11.10
CA ARG A 42 -0.22 10.74 10.76
C ARG A 42 -0.31 12.26 10.70
N ARG A 43 0.35 12.99 11.61
CA ARG A 43 0.49 14.46 11.51
C ARG A 43 1.22 14.87 10.23
N GLN A 44 2.28 14.16 9.86
CA GLN A 44 2.98 14.43 8.60
C GLN A 44 2.05 14.27 7.36
N LEU A 45 1.18 13.27 7.35
CA LEU A 45 0.15 13.13 6.31
C LEU A 45 -0.88 14.28 6.33
N ASP A 46 -1.24 14.76 7.51
CA ASP A 46 -2.12 15.94 7.67
C ASP A 46 -1.43 17.21 7.14
N ASP A 47 -0.15 17.40 7.42
CA ASP A 47 0.66 18.54 6.92
C ASP A 47 0.79 18.50 5.38
N ILE A 48 1.05 17.32 4.81
CA ILE A 48 1.03 17.13 3.35
C ILE A 48 -0.35 17.50 2.79
N ALA A 49 -1.43 17.07 3.44
CA ALA A 49 -2.78 17.36 3.01
C ALA A 49 -3.13 18.85 3.07
N VAL A 50 -2.55 19.64 3.98
CA VAL A 50 -2.71 21.11 4.00
C VAL A 50 -2.16 21.73 2.71
N VAL A 51 -0.94 21.34 2.29
CA VAL A 51 -0.33 21.84 1.05
C VAL A 51 -1.15 21.40 -0.17
N VAL A 52 -1.55 20.14 -0.20
CA VAL A 52 -2.33 19.56 -1.30
C VAL A 52 -3.70 20.23 -1.42
N ARG A 53 -4.35 20.55 -0.29
CA ARG A 53 -5.66 21.22 -0.28
C ARG A 53 -5.62 22.54 -1.05
N GLN A 54 -4.58 23.35 -0.85
CA GLN A 54 -4.41 24.61 -1.58
C GLN A 54 -4.29 24.41 -3.10
N ALA A 55 -3.69 23.30 -3.55
CA ALA A 55 -3.60 22.97 -4.97
C ALA A 55 -4.93 22.45 -5.53
N VAL A 56 -5.63 21.61 -4.76
CA VAL A 56 -6.93 21.03 -5.12
C VAL A 56 -8.03 22.11 -5.21
N GLU A 57 -8.06 23.07 -4.29
CA GLU A 57 -9.05 24.16 -4.27
C GLU A 57 -8.91 25.12 -5.46
N ARG A 58 -7.73 25.18 -6.09
CA ARG A 58 -7.49 25.95 -7.32
C ARG A 58 -8.02 25.26 -8.59
N GLN A 59 -8.36 23.98 -8.51
CA GLN A 59 -8.88 23.23 -9.65
C GLN A 59 -10.40 23.39 -9.77
N PRO A 60 -10.96 23.22 -10.98
CA PRO A 60 -12.39 23.01 -11.16
C PRO A 60 -12.92 21.90 -10.25
N GLN A 61 -14.23 21.89 -10.02
CA GLN A 61 -14.93 20.84 -9.25
C GLN A 61 -15.02 19.50 -10.03
N LEU A 62 -14.02 19.21 -10.88
CA LEU A 62 -13.87 17.95 -11.61
C LEU A 62 -12.99 17.01 -10.78
N PRO A 63 -13.48 15.84 -10.35
CA PRO A 63 -12.71 14.97 -9.46
C PRO A 63 -11.36 14.53 -10.06
N VAL A 64 -11.29 14.29 -11.38
CA VAL A 64 -10.05 13.94 -12.08
C VAL A 64 -9.01 15.07 -12.06
N ALA A 65 -9.43 16.33 -12.24
CA ALA A 65 -8.51 17.48 -12.19
C ALA A 65 -7.94 17.66 -10.77
N ARG A 66 -8.76 17.45 -9.76
CA ARG A 66 -8.35 17.46 -8.35
C ARG A 66 -7.40 16.32 -8.02
N ALA A 67 -7.67 15.12 -8.51
CA ALA A 67 -6.75 13.99 -8.38
C ALA A 67 -5.39 14.28 -9.02
N GLN A 68 -5.37 14.90 -10.20
CA GLN A 68 -4.11 15.29 -10.84
C GLN A 68 -3.35 16.36 -10.04
N ALA A 69 -4.05 17.31 -9.41
CA ALA A 69 -3.39 18.26 -8.50
C ALA A 69 -2.77 17.57 -7.27
N ILE A 70 -3.38 16.49 -6.75
CA ILE A 70 -2.76 15.66 -5.71
C ILE A 70 -1.49 15.01 -6.27
N SER A 71 -1.57 14.38 -7.45
CA SER A 71 -0.41 13.75 -8.11
C SER A 71 0.75 14.74 -8.29
N ASP A 72 0.47 15.93 -8.80
CA ASP A 72 1.48 16.96 -9.04
C ASP A 72 2.18 17.40 -7.75
N VAL A 73 1.43 17.62 -6.67
CA VAL A 73 2.05 18.00 -5.39
C VAL A 73 2.89 16.85 -4.83
N LEU A 74 2.35 15.62 -4.79
CA LEU A 74 3.07 14.49 -4.20
C LEU A 74 4.30 14.09 -5.02
N PHE A 75 4.14 13.87 -6.30
CA PHE A 75 5.15 13.22 -7.12
C PHE A 75 6.08 14.24 -7.81
N SER A 76 5.55 15.38 -8.26
CA SER A 76 6.36 16.40 -8.94
C SER A 76 6.99 17.39 -7.95
N GLN A 77 6.23 17.94 -7.00
CA GLN A 77 6.76 18.97 -6.08
C GLN A 77 7.47 18.35 -4.87
N MET A 78 6.84 17.39 -4.20
CA MET A 78 7.38 16.71 -3.02
C MET A 78 8.34 15.57 -3.37
N ARG A 79 8.40 15.15 -4.65
CA ARG A 79 9.36 14.15 -5.16
C ARG A 79 9.22 12.77 -4.53
N PHE A 80 8.01 12.38 -4.12
CA PHE A 80 7.71 10.97 -3.89
C PHE A 80 7.87 10.23 -5.23
N ARG A 81 8.61 9.12 -5.23
CA ARG A 81 8.86 8.35 -6.47
C ARG A 81 9.04 6.86 -6.21
N GLY A 82 8.84 6.09 -7.28
CA GLY A 82 9.19 4.67 -7.30
C GLY A 82 10.69 4.46 -7.07
N ASN A 83 11.04 3.50 -6.22
CA ASN A 83 12.42 3.07 -6.05
C ASN A 83 12.78 2.05 -7.15
N VAL A 84 13.15 2.55 -8.33
CA VAL A 84 13.55 1.69 -9.46
C VAL A 84 14.95 1.09 -9.27
N ASP A 85 15.81 1.78 -8.53
CA ASP A 85 17.21 1.38 -8.31
C ASP A 85 17.31 0.18 -7.36
N ASP A 86 16.43 0.12 -6.34
CA ASP A 86 16.35 -0.99 -5.40
C ASP A 86 14.88 -1.32 -5.08
N TYR A 87 14.18 -1.87 -6.08
CA TYR A 87 12.76 -2.18 -6.01
C TYR A 87 12.39 -3.13 -4.85
N TYR A 88 13.28 -4.08 -4.54
CA TYR A 88 13.06 -5.11 -3.53
C TYR A 88 13.56 -4.72 -2.13
N ASP A 89 13.96 -3.47 -1.90
CA ASP A 89 14.20 -2.93 -0.56
C ASP A 89 12.91 -3.00 0.28
N PRO A 90 12.86 -3.75 1.40
CA PRO A 90 11.66 -3.89 2.23
C PRO A 90 11.17 -2.54 2.77
N ARG A 91 12.06 -1.56 2.95
CA ARG A 91 11.70 -0.20 3.38
C ARG A 91 10.74 0.48 2.42
N ASN A 92 10.71 0.09 1.14
CA ASN A 92 9.75 0.64 0.18
C ASN A 92 8.29 0.25 0.53
N SER A 93 8.06 -0.77 1.35
CA SER A 93 6.72 -1.24 1.75
C SER A 93 6.23 -0.64 3.06
N PHE A 94 7.11 -0.08 3.90
CA PHE A 94 6.73 0.48 5.20
C PHE A 94 6.36 1.95 5.07
N LEU A 95 5.10 2.32 5.37
CA LEU A 95 4.59 3.68 5.10
C LEU A 95 5.44 4.79 5.78
N GLY A 96 5.92 4.58 7.00
CA GLY A 96 6.81 5.55 7.67
C GLY A 96 8.13 5.76 6.91
N GLN A 97 8.74 4.66 6.44
CA GLN A 97 9.96 4.73 5.63
C GLN A 97 9.72 5.38 4.26
N VAL A 98 8.55 5.17 3.66
CA VAL A 98 8.15 5.86 2.42
C VAL A 98 8.01 7.36 2.66
N LEU A 99 7.42 7.77 3.78
CA LEU A 99 7.27 9.19 4.15
C LEU A 99 8.62 9.88 4.39
N ASP A 100 9.56 9.20 5.05
CA ASP A 100 10.89 9.76 5.33
C ASP A 100 11.78 9.83 4.08
N ARG A 101 11.83 8.73 3.32
CA ARG A 101 12.75 8.57 2.18
C ARG A 101 12.17 9.11 0.87
N ARG A 102 10.85 9.29 0.81
CA ARG A 102 10.08 9.61 -0.40
C ARG A 102 10.26 8.58 -1.53
N LEU A 103 10.56 7.34 -1.14
CA LEU A 103 10.79 6.20 -2.02
C LEU A 103 9.82 5.09 -1.66
N GLY A 104 9.12 4.54 -2.65
CA GLY A 104 8.15 3.47 -2.45
C GLY A 104 8.01 2.51 -3.63
N ILE A 105 7.04 1.62 -3.50
CA ILE A 105 6.58 0.68 -4.53
C ILE A 105 5.12 1.04 -4.90
N PRO A 106 4.53 0.44 -5.96
CA PRO A 106 3.22 0.88 -6.45
C PRO A 106 2.13 0.96 -5.38
N ILE A 107 2.06 -0.04 -4.50
CA ILE A 107 1.03 -0.07 -3.45
C ILE A 107 1.27 0.98 -2.36
N SER A 108 2.51 1.21 -1.93
CA SER A 108 2.79 2.11 -0.81
C SER A 108 2.70 3.58 -1.21
N LEU A 109 3.09 3.91 -2.45
CA LEU A 109 2.84 5.24 -3.04
C LEU A 109 1.34 5.47 -3.28
N SER A 110 0.61 4.42 -3.67
CA SER A 110 -0.85 4.50 -3.79
C SER A 110 -1.52 4.70 -2.43
N VAL A 111 -1.06 4.05 -1.36
CA VAL A 111 -1.57 4.28 0.01
C VAL A 111 -1.34 5.73 0.43
N LEU A 112 -0.16 6.30 0.16
CA LEU A 112 0.11 7.73 0.39
C LEU A 112 -0.92 8.60 -0.36
N PHE A 113 -1.13 8.35 -1.65
CA PHE A 113 -2.10 9.10 -2.45
C PHE A 113 -3.51 8.99 -1.87
N LEU A 114 -3.98 7.79 -1.56
CA LEU A 114 -5.33 7.53 -1.02
C LEU A 114 -5.55 8.26 0.31
N GLU A 115 -4.55 8.25 1.18
CA GLU A 115 -4.64 8.88 2.50
C GLU A 115 -4.63 10.41 2.44
N VAL A 116 -3.91 10.97 1.48
CA VAL A 116 -3.95 12.41 1.19
C VAL A 116 -5.28 12.79 0.54
N ALA A 117 -5.73 12.03 -0.46
CA ALA A 117 -7.01 12.24 -1.15
C ALA A 117 -8.19 12.24 -0.17
N ARG A 118 -8.22 11.26 0.75
CA ARG A 118 -9.22 11.18 1.82
C ARG A 118 -9.24 12.43 2.70
N ARG A 119 -8.07 12.97 3.05
CA ARG A 119 -7.95 14.19 3.89
C ARG A 119 -8.45 15.43 3.17
N VAL A 120 -8.24 15.53 1.86
CA VAL A 120 -8.68 16.69 1.06
C VAL A 120 -10.06 16.53 0.42
N GLY A 121 -10.76 15.43 0.71
CA GLY A 121 -12.13 15.20 0.24
C GLY A 121 -12.24 14.78 -1.23
N VAL A 122 -11.19 14.20 -1.80
CA VAL A 122 -11.20 13.65 -3.18
C VAL A 122 -11.47 12.14 -3.12
N LEU A 123 -12.49 11.70 -3.86
CA LEU A 123 -12.86 10.29 -3.93
C LEU A 123 -11.85 9.51 -4.79
N ALA A 124 -11.04 8.69 -4.12
CA ALA A 124 -10.06 7.81 -4.71
C ALA A 124 -10.11 6.42 -4.05
N GLN A 125 -9.87 5.38 -4.83
CA GLN A 125 -9.89 3.99 -4.35
C GLN A 125 -8.70 3.21 -4.90
N GLY A 126 -8.08 2.38 -4.08
CA GLY A 126 -7.01 1.49 -4.55
C GLY A 126 -7.56 0.37 -5.43
N VAL A 127 -6.75 -0.13 -6.35
CA VAL A 127 -7.11 -1.22 -7.27
C VAL A 127 -5.98 -2.24 -7.28
N ASN A 128 -6.30 -3.47 -6.88
CA ASN A 128 -5.39 -4.62 -6.95
C ASN A 128 -5.33 -5.15 -8.40
N PHE A 129 -4.75 -4.37 -9.29
CA PHE A 129 -4.61 -4.73 -10.70
C PHE A 129 -3.57 -5.86 -10.86
N PRO A 130 -3.80 -6.90 -11.68
CA PRO A 130 -2.81 -7.95 -11.88
C PRO A 130 -1.45 -7.39 -12.32
N GLY A 131 -0.39 -7.83 -11.64
CA GLY A 131 0.97 -7.36 -11.90
C GLY A 131 1.32 -5.96 -11.37
N HIS A 132 0.36 -5.19 -10.83
CA HIS A 132 0.61 -3.81 -10.38
C HIS A 132 -0.30 -3.38 -9.22
N PHE A 133 -0.24 -2.13 -8.79
CA PHE A 133 -1.26 -1.55 -7.93
C PHE A 133 -1.55 -0.13 -8.41
N LEU A 134 -2.84 0.16 -8.60
CA LEU A 134 -3.30 1.41 -9.19
C LEU A 134 -4.21 2.15 -8.22
N VAL A 135 -4.48 3.41 -8.52
CA VAL A 135 -5.57 4.17 -7.91
C VAL A 135 -6.60 4.46 -8.99
N ARG A 136 -7.88 4.32 -8.66
CA ARG A 136 -8.98 4.83 -9.46
C ARG A 136 -9.59 6.06 -8.82
N VAL A 137 -9.91 7.05 -9.64
CA VAL A 137 -10.54 8.32 -9.25
C VAL A 137 -11.80 8.54 -10.08
N ALA A 138 -12.80 9.16 -9.46
CA ALA A 138 -14.06 9.42 -10.14
C ALA A 138 -13.86 10.36 -11.33
N ASP A 139 -14.61 10.15 -12.40
CA ASP A 139 -14.67 11.02 -13.58
C ASP A 139 -16.10 10.94 -14.12
N ASP A 140 -16.96 11.84 -13.60
CA ASP A 140 -18.41 11.80 -13.72
C ASP A 140 -18.99 10.40 -13.40
N ASP A 141 -19.56 9.72 -14.40
CA ASP A 141 -20.16 8.39 -14.27
C ASP A 141 -19.15 7.24 -14.51
N SER A 142 -17.85 7.54 -14.53
CA SER A 142 -16.79 6.60 -14.86
C SER A 142 -15.61 6.65 -13.87
N TRP A 143 -14.64 5.77 -14.09
CA TRP A 143 -13.41 5.71 -13.32
C TRP A 143 -12.21 5.94 -14.24
N ARG A 144 -11.29 6.80 -13.80
CA ARG A 144 -9.97 6.95 -14.40
C ARG A 144 -8.93 6.31 -13.49
N PHE A 145 -7.92 5.71 -14.10
CA PHE A 145 -6.86 5.00 -13.38
C PHE A 145 -5.59 5.82 -13.45
N LEU A 146 -4.88 5.92 -12.33
CA LEU A 146 -3.58 6.54 -12.23
C LEU A 146 -2.57 5.59 -11.62
N ASP A 147 -1.32 5.74 -12.04
CA ASP A 147 -0.19 4.99 -11.52
C ASP A 147 0.64 5.88 -10.58
N ALA A 148 0.52 5.65 -9.28
CA ALA A 148 1.29 6.38 -8.27
C ALA A 148 2.80 6.07 -8.32
N PHE A 149 3.21 4.94 -8.90
CA PHE A 149 4.62 4.61 -9.11
C PHE A 149 5.22 5.40 -10.28
N ASP A 150 4.41 5.62 -11.33
CA ASP A 150 4.75 6.42 -12.52
C ASP A 150 4.27 7.88 -12.38
N GLY A 151 4.57 8.49 -11.23
CA GLY A 151 4.33 9.93 -11.00
C GLY A 151 2.86 10.35 -10.87
N GLY A 152 1.95 9.41 -10.63
CA GLY A 152 0.52 9.69 -10.51
C GLY A 152 -0.15 10.01 -11.84
N ARG A 153 0.45 9.57 -12.96
CA ARG A 153 -0.06 9.79 -14.31
C ARG A 153 -1.32 8.98 -14.58
N LEU A 154 -2.29 9.58 -15.28
CA LEU A 154 -3.46 8.88 -15.81
C LEU A 154 -3.06 7.87 -16.88
N LEU A 155 -3.61 6.66 -16.78
CA LEU A 155 -3.40 5.57 -17.72
C LEU A 155 -4.50 5.52 -18.77
N ALA A 156 -4.10 5.32 -20.03
CA ALA A 156 -5.01 4.92 -21.09
C ALA A 156 -5.35 3.41 -21.00
N ASN A 157 -6.47 3.00 -21.61
CA ASN A 157 -6.89 1.60 -21.62
C ASN A 157 -5.85 0.65 -22.24
N ALA A 158 -5.14 1.12 -23.28
CA ALA A 158 -4.05 0.35 -23.90
C ALA A 158 -2.88 0.10 -22.92
N GLU A 159 -2.61 1.04 -22.01
CA GLU A 159 -1.55 0.89 -21.00
C GLU A 159 -1.97 -0.09 -19.89
N LEU A 160 -3.24 -0.05 -19.47
CA LEU A 160 -3.80 -1.06 -18.55
C LEU A 160 -3.69 -2.46 -19.14
N LEU A 161 -4.07 -2.63 -20.41
CA LEU A 161 -3.94 -3.90 -21.12
C LEU A 161 -2.47 -4.35 -21.19
N ALA A 162 -1.55 -3.45 -21.52
CA ALA A 162 -0.12 -3.77 -21.56
C ALA A 162 0.43 -4.19 -20.19
N ILE A 163 0.00 -3.55 -19.09
CA ILE A 163 0.36 -3.97 -17.73
C ILE A 163 -0.15 -5.39 -17.47
N LEU A 164 -1.41 -5.67 -17.80
CA LEU A 164 -2.02 -6.98 -17.58
C LEU A 164 -1.29 -8.06 -18.36
N GLN A 165 -1.05 -7.85 -19.65
CA GLN A 165 -0.41 -8.81 -20.54
C GLN A 165 1.02 -9.15 -20.12
N ARG A 166 1.77 -8.20 -19.54
CA ARG A 166 3.09 -8.49 -18.95
C ARG A 166 3.03 -9.48 -17.78
N SER A 167 1.92 -9.53 -17.06
CA SER A 167 1.76 -10.36 -15.86
C SER A 167 1.01 -11.67 -16.11
N ALA A 168 0.02 -11.65 -17.00
CA ALA A 168 -0.93 -12.75 -17.24
C ALA A 168 -0.79 -13.39 -18.62
N GLY A 169 0.09 -12.87 -19.48
CA GLY A 169 0.32 -13.37 -20.84
C GLY A 169 -0.36 -12.53 -21.94
N PRO A 170 0.07 -12.70 -23.21
CA PRO A 170 -0.35 -11.83 -24.33
C PRO A 170 -1.85 -11.89 -24.64
N ASP A 171 -2.51 -13.02 -24.37
CA ASP A 171 -3.93 -13.22 -24.66
C ASP A 171 -4.86 -12.72 -23.53
N ALA A 172 -4.29 -12.16 -22.46
CA ALA A 172 -5.07 -11.67 -21.33
C ALA A 172 -5.92 -10.44 -21.69
N THR A 173 -7.14 -10.39 -21.18
CA THR A 173 -8.09 -9.29 -21.39
C THR A 173 -8.47 -8.63 -20.07
N VAL A 174 -8.70 -7.31 -20.11
CA VAL A 174 -9.06 -6.54 -18.91
C VAL A 174 -10.53 -6.82 -18.55
N GLU A 175 -10.73 -7.56 -17.47
CA GLU A 175 -12.05 -7.81 -16.89
C GLU A 175 -12.46 -6.75 -15.86
N PRO A 176 -13.77 -6.47 -15.67
CA PRO A 176 -14.25 -5.54 -14.65
C PRO A 176 -13.76 -5.86 -13.22
N ALA A 177 -13.55 -7.14 -12.90
CA ALA A 177 -13.02 -7.56 -11.61
C ALA A 177 -11.61 -7.00 -11.34
N HIS A 178 -10.76 -6.90 -12.38
CA HIS A 178 -9.41 -6.32 -12.27
C HIS A 178 -9.42 -4.83 -11.92
N LEU A 179 -10.53 -4.14 -12.23
CA LEU A 179 -10.70 -2.70 -12.06
C LEU A 179 -11.49 -2.33 -10.79
N SER A 180 -11.89 -3.34 -10.01
CA SER A 180 -12.67 -3.17 -8.78
C SER A 180 -11.86 -2.53 -7.65
N ALA A 181 -12.55 -1.82 -6.75
CA ALA A 181 -11.91 -1.23 -5.58
C ALA A 181 -11.40 -2.32 -4.64
N ALA A 182 -10.13 -2.21 -4.25
CA ALA A 182 -9.55 -3.00 -3.18
C ALA A 182 -10.05 -2.51 -1.82
N SER A 183 -10.55 -3.45 -1.02
CA SER A 183 -10.85 -3.21 0.39
C SER A 183 -9.57 -2.94 1.19
N LYS A 184 -9.70 -2.28 2.35
CA LYS A 184 -8.58 -2.06 3.29
C LYS A 184 -7.84 -3.37 3.63
N LYS A 185 -8.58 -4.47 3.88
CA LYS A 185 -7.99 -5.80 4.13
C LYS A 185 -7.12 -6.22 2.95
N GLN A 186 -7.64 -6.14 1.73
CA GLN A 186 -6.89 -6.51 0.51
C GLN A 186 -5.64 -5.65 0.28
N ILE A 187 -5.68 -4.34 0.57
CA ILE A 187 -4.51 -3.46 0.46
C ILE A 187 -3.43 -3.87 1.46
N ILE A 188 -3.79 -4.00 2.74
CA ILE A 188 -2.84 -4.39 3.80
C ILE A 188 -2.28 -5.79 3.53
N SER A 189 -3.11 -6.76 3.12
CA SER A 189 -2.65 -8.09 2.72
C SER A 189 -1.66 -8.04 1.56
N ARG A 190 -1.90 -7.21 0.53
CA ARG A 190 -0.97 -7.05 -0.60
C ARG A 190 0.36 -6.43 -0.17
N MET A 191 0.36 -5.45 0.73
CA MET A 191 1.60 -4.88 1.31
C MET A 191 2.41 -5.95 2.05
N LEU A 192 1.74 -6.78 2.87
CA LEU A 192 2.38 -7.91 3.57
C LEU A 192 2.90 -8.97 2.59
N LEU A 193 2.16 -9.29 1.53
CA LEU A 193 2.61 -10.27 0.53
C LEU A 193 3.83 -9.78 -0.26
N ASN A 194 3.98 -8.48 -0.49
CA ASN A 194 5.21 -7.93 -1.06
C ASN A 194 6.41 -8.17 -0.13
N LEU A 195 6.25 -7.94 1.18
CA LEU A 195 7.27 -8.23 2.19
C LEU A 195 7.57 -9.74 2.28
N ALA A 196 6.55 -10.59 2.22
CA ALA A 196 6.72 -12.06 2.19
C ALA A 196 7.59 -12.50 1.01
N GLY A 197 7.37 -11.93 -0.18
CA GLY A 197 8.18 -12.20 -1.37
C GLY A 197 9.65 -11.79 -1.20
N ILE A 198 9.88 -10.62 -0.60
CA ILE A 198 11.24 -10.10 -0.33
C ILE A 198 11.97 -10.99 0.67
N TYR A 199 11.38 -11.23 1.85
CA TYR A 199 12.02 -12.01 2.91
C TYR A 199 12.17 -13.48 2.54
N GLY A 200 11.20 -14.06 1.84
CA GLY A 200 11.30 -15.42 1.31
C GLY A 200 12.47 -15.59 0.35
N LYS A 201 12.68 -14.64 -0.57
CA LYS A 201 13.82 -14.65 -1.51
C LYS A 201 15.17 -14.50 -0.80
N HIS A 202 15.24 -13.72 0.27
CA HIS A 202 16.45 -13.53 1.06
C HIS A 202 16.67 -14.61 2.13
N GLY A 203 15.73 -15.53 2.31
CA GLY A 203 15.80 -16.57 3.33
C GLY A 203 15.69 -16.04 4.77
N ASP A 204 15.14 -14.83 4.96
CA ASP A 204 14.93 -14.25 6.28
C ASP A 204 13.71 -14.87 6.96
N LEU A 205 13.95 -15.99 7.64
CA LEU A 205 12.89 -16.79 8.25
C LEU A 205 12.19 -16.03 9.39
N VAL A 206 12.94 -15.25 10.18
CA VAL A 206 12.40 -14.53 11.35
C VAL A 206 11.41 -13.47 10.89
N ARG A 207 11.78 -12.62 9.92
CA ARG A 207 10.85 -11.62 9.38
C ARG A 207 9.71 -12.24 8.58
N SER A 208 9.95 -13.38 7.93
CA SER A 208 8.89 -14.14 7.27
C SER A 208 7.82 -14.61 8.26
N VAL A 209 8.20 -15.05 9.48
CA VAL A 209 7.24 -15.36 10.56
C VAL A 209 6.42 -14.11 10.90
N SER A 210 7.05 -12.96 11.13
CA SER A 210 6.35 -11.71 11.50
C SER A 210 5.34 -11.26 10.45
N VAL A 211 5.61 -11.51 9.16
CA VAL A 211 4.68 -11.24 8.05
C VAL A 211 3.50 -12.22 8.07
N LEU A 212 3.77 -13.53 8.19
CA LEU A 212 2.71 -14.55 8.20
C LEU A 212 1.79 -14.42 9.42
N GLU A 213 2.30 -14.03 10.57
CA GLU A 213 1.49 -13.76 11.78
C GLU A 213 0.46 -12.65 11.53
N ARG A 214 0.86 -11.57 10.86
CA ARG A 214 -0.05 -10.47 10.51
C ARG A 214 -1.03 -10.83 9.42
N LEU A 215 -0.62 -11.64 8.44
CA LEU A 215 -1.55 -12.20 7.47
C LEU A 215 -2.59 -13.09 8.18
N ALA A 216 -2.20 -13.86 9.19
CA ALA A 216 -3.11 -14.74 9.93
C ALA A 216 -4.12 -13.95 10.76
N ILE A 217 -3.75 -12.78 11.27
CA ILE A 217 -4.69 -11.84 11.90
C ILE A 217 -5.73 -11.31 10.89
N LEU A 218 -5.30 -11.00 9.67
CA LEU A 218 -6.20 -10.49 8.63
C LEU A 218 -7.14 -11.58 8.11
N ASP A 219 -6.69 -12.83 8.09
CA ASP A 219 -7.40 -13.97 7.49
C ASP A 219 -7.35 -15.22 8.40
N PRO A 220 -8.02 -15.18 9.57
CA PRO A 220 -7.90 -16.22 10.60
C PRO A 220 -8.42 -17.60 10.15
N ASP A 221 -9.36 -17.65 9.21
CA ASP A 221 -9.94 -18.91 8.71
C ASP A 221 -9.09 -19.58 7.62
N ASN A 222 -7.94 -18.99 7.26
CA ASN A 222 -7.08 -19.49 6.21
C ASN A 222 -6.19 -20.64 6.70
N SER A 223 -6.69 -21.88 6.57
CA SER A 223 -5.96 -23.07 7.03
C SER A 223 -4.60 -23.28 6.36
N ARG A 224 -4.43 -22.82 5.11
CA ARG A 224 -3.14 -22.90 4.41
C ARG A 224 -2.11 -22.00 5.08
N LEU A 225 -2.50 -20.75 5.35
CA LEU A 225 -1.65 -19.77 6.02
C LEU A 225 -1.28 -20.23 7.44
N ALA A 226 -2.24 -20.79 8.19
CA ALA A 226 -1.99 -21.35 9.51
C ALA A 226 -0.95 -22.48 9.48
N ARG A 227 -1.05 -23.41 8.52
CA ARG A 227 -0.06 -24.49 8.34
C ARG A 227 1.31 -23.96 7.95
N GLU A 228 1.37 -22.99 7.05
CA GLU A 228 2.62 -22.38 6.60
C GLU A 228 3.34 -21.66 7.75
N LEU A 229 2.61 -20.88 8.56
CA LEU A 229 3.14 -20.22 9.75
C LEU A 229 3.67 -21.24 10.78
N ALA A 230 2.92 -22.32 11.04
CA ALA A 230 3.34 -23.36 11.98
C ALA A 230 4.64 -24.07 11.52
N ALA A 231 4.72 -24.41 10.23
CA ALA A 231 5.92 -25.01 9.65
C ALA A 231 7.14 -24.07 9.72
N LEU A 232 6.93 -22.78 9.43
CA LEU A 232 8.00 -21.79 9.47
C LEU A 232 8.51 -21.53 10.90
N ARG A 233 7.61 -21.45 11.89
CA ARG A 233 7.98 -21.32 13.31
C ARG A 233 8.84 -22.50 13.77
N SER A 234 8.40 -23.73 13.49
CA SER A 234 9.17 -24.95 13.80
C SER A 234 10.57 -24.92 13.18
N ARG A 235 10.68 -24.44 11.94
CA ARG A 235 11.98 -24.28 11.28
C ARG A 235 12.86 -23.24 11.96
N VAL A 236 12.32 -22.09 12.35
CA VAL A 236 13.07 -21.06 13.10
C VAL A 236 13.53 -21.59 14.45
N ASP A 237 12.67 -22.28 15.19
CA ASP A 237 12.99 -22.87 16.49
C ASP A 237 14.10 -23.92 16.38
N SER A 238 14.14 -24.69 15.29
CA SER A 238 15.19 -25.69 15.06
C SER A 238 16.58 -25.11 14.74
N LEU A 239 16.67 -23.81 14.46
CA LEU A 239 17.92 -23.11 14.11
C LEU A 239 18.53 -22.34 15.29
N ASN A 240 17.81 -22.22 16.41
CA ASN A 240 18.24 -21.55 17.64
C ASN A 240 18.65 -22.57 18.70
#